data_AF-A0A432Q4Z7-F1
#
_entry.id   AF-A0A432Q4Z7-F1
#
_cell.length_a   1.000
_cell.length_b   1.000
_cell.length_c   1.000
_cell.angle_alpha   90.00
_cell.angle_beta   90.00
_cell.angle_gamma   90.00
#
_symmetry.space_group_name_H-M   'P 1'
#
loop_
_entity.id
_entity.type
_entity.pdbx_description
1 polymer ?
#
loop_
_entity_poly.entity_id
_entity_poly.type
_entity_poly.pdbx_seq_one_letter_code
_entity_poly.pdbx_strand_id
1 'polypeptide(L)'
;MSEFNKKGKRKVKVLDTTLRDGEQTPGLSLSIEQKKMIAEALDKLGVDIIEAGTAIASEGEFEAIKEISSLGLKAEICSFCRIKEVDIDAAADAGADSIFMVAPSSPIHISTKFPGKSEDDVIDMSVKAIEYAKERGLIVEFGGEDASRAKLDFIKNLYRAALDAGADRLTYTDTVGVMIPEKCESVMAELRSEFRDVDLAIHCHDDFGLAVANTVFAVKGGANEVHATINGLGERAGNAALEEVVTTLEILYGIETAIELRRLYRTAKLVEKTTGIFIPPNKAIVGENAFTHESGIHTSAILKNASAYEPITPDVVGRERHLVLGKHAGKASVEAVMKELGYKATKEQMVEILKRIKEIGDKGKTITDADVRTIIETVLQIKREKKVILEDLSIVSGMNVMPTASVKLRINGKVVVEAAVGTGPVDAAINAIKKGVKEFGDIELVSYKVDAITGGTNALVDVIVQLKRGNKIVTARGARTDIIMASVEAMMEGLNMLVE
;
A
#
# COMPACT_ATOMS: atom_id res chain seq x y z
N MET A 1 -1.70 25.43 13.49
CA MET A 1 -2.35 24.38 14.31
C MET A 1 -3.79 24.83 14.52
N SER A 2 -4.75 24.06 13.99
CA SER A 2 -6.17 24.41 13.96
C SER A 2 -6.78 24.42 15.37
N GLU A 3 -7.92 25.11 15.53
CA GLU A 3 -8.69 25.22 16.79
C GLU A 3 -9.15 23.86 17.38
N PHE A 4 -8.94 22.74 16.67
CA PHE A 4 -9.27 21.39 17.11
C PHE A 4 -8.39 20.88 18.27
N ASN A 5 -7.26 21.54 18.56
CA ASN A 5 -6.28 21.09 19.55
C ASN A 5 -6.67 21.36 21.04
N LYS A 6 -7.93 21.71 21.34
CA LYS A 6 -8.33 22.29 22.65
C LYS A 6 -9.39 21.54 23.46
N LYS A 7 -9.80 20.32 23.11
CA LYS A 7 -10.65 19.48 23.99
C LYS A 7 -10.12 18.05 23.97
N GLY A 8 -10.19 17.36 25.11
CA GLY A 8 -9.49 16.11 25.44
C GLY A 8 -9.32 15.14 24.27
N LYS A 9 -8.11 14.55 24.18
CA LYS A 9 -7.64 13.67 23.10
C LYS A 9 -8.68 12.62 22.74
N ARG A 10 -9.44 12.88 21.67
CA ARG A 10 -10.41 11.93 21.14
C ARG A 10 -9.63 10.83 20.44
N LYS A 11 -9.78 9.59 20.92
CA LYS A 11 -9.19 8.40 20.31
C LYS A 11 -10.21 7.74 19.39
N VAL A 12 -9.79 7.34 18.20
CA VAL A 12 -10.60 6.58 17.23
C VAL A 12 -10.00 5.19 17.08
N LYS A 13 -10.85 4.17 17.15
CA LYS A 13 -10.48 2.77 16.87
C LYS A 13 -10.36 2.55 15.37
N VAL A 14 -9.46 1.65 14.97
CA VAL A 14 -9.27 1.26 13.57
C VAL A 14 -9.54 -0.23 13.42
N LEU A 15 -10.56 -0.57 12.64
CA LEU A 15 -10.77 -1.90 12.10
C LEU A 15 -10.16 -1.96 10.70
N ASP A 16 -9.20 -2.86 10.51
CA ASP A 16 -8.68 -3.17 9.18
C ASP A 16 -9.40 -4.40 8.60
N THR A 17 -9.98 -4.23 7.40
CA THR A 17 -10.66 -5.31 6.65
C THR A 17 -9.89 -5.70 5.39
N THR A 18 -8.56 -5.56 5.39
CA THR A 18 -7.72 -5.97 4.25
C THR A 18 -7.84 -7.46 3.97
N LEU A 19 -8.00 -8.28 5.02
CA LEU A 19 -8.07 -9.75 4.95
C LEU A 19 -9.47 -10.30 4.65
N ARG A 20 -10.50 -9.44 4.64
CA ARG A 20 -11.88 -9.81 4.29
C ARG A 20 -12.35 -9.02 3.08
N ASP A 21 -12.75 -7.76 3.26
CA ASP A 21 -13.26 -6.93 2.16
C ASP A 21 -12.17 -6.67 1.11
N GLY A 22 -10.94 -6.39 1.56
CA GLY A 22 -9.78 -6.21 0.70
C GLY A 22 -9.48 -7.42 -0.18
N GLU A 23 -9.71 -8.64 0.32
CA GLU A 23 -9.54 -9.86 -0.48
C GLU A 23 -10.64 -10.05 -1.53
N GLN A 24 -11.80 -9.41 -1.37
CA GLN A 24 -12.87 -9.42 -2.38
C GLN A 24 -12.53 -8.57 -3.63
N THR A 25 -11.35 -7.94 -3.67
CA THR A 25 -10.83 -7.36 -4.91
C THR A 25 -10.79 -8.40 -6.04
N PRO A 26 -11.40 -8.15 -7.20
CA PRO A 26 -11.48 -9.12 -8.29
C PRO A 26 -10.12 -9.70 -8.69
N GLY A 27 -9.99 -11.02 -8.61
CA GLY A 27 -8.78 -11.76 -9.00
C GLY A 27 -7.73 -11.92 -7.89
N LEU A 28 -8.02 -11.44 -6.68
CA LEU A 28 -7.16 -11.60 -5.51
C LEU A 28 -7.59 -12.86 -4.72
N SER A 29 -6.61 -13.67 -4.29
CA SER A 29 -6.82 -14.76 -3.34
C SER A 29 -5.55 -14.96 -2.53
N LEU A 30 -5.68 -15.04 -1.21
CA LEU A 30 -4.57 -15.18 -0.28
C LEU A 30 -4.52 -16.60 0.28
N SER A 31 -3.32 -17.18 0.32
CA SER A 31 -3.08 -18.38 1.11
C SER A 31 -3.09 -18.05 2.62
N ILE A 32 -3.29 -19.07 3.45
CA ILE A 32 -3.27 -18.95 4.92
C ILE A 32 -1.99 -18.25 5.41
N GLU A 33 -0.82 -18.65 4.89
CA GLU A 33 0.46 -18.04 5.25
C GLU A 33 0.55 -16.57 4.85
N GLN A 34 -0.02 -16.20 3.69
CA GLN A 34 -0.12 -14.80 3.27
C GLN A 34 -1.02 -13.98 4.20
N LYS A 35 -2.16 -14.54 4.59
CA LYS A 35 -3.07 -13.89 5.55
C LYS A 35 -2.40 -13.68 6.90
N LYS A 36 -1.70 -14.68 7.43
CA LYS A 36 -0.94 -14.58 8.69
C LYS A 36 0.14 -13.50 8.63
N MET A 37 0.91 -13.43 7.54
CA MET A 37 1.91 -12.37 7.36
C MET A 37 1.30 -10.97 7.40
N ILE A 38 0.15 -10.78 6.77
CA ILE A 38 -0.57 -9.51 6.78
C ILE A 38 -1.15 -9.24 8.18
N ALA A 39 -1.79 -10.21 8.83
CA ALA A 39 -2.36 -10.08 10.17
C ALA A 39 -1.30 -9.65 11.21
N GLU A 40 -0.13 -10.28 11.21
CA GLU A 40 0.97 -9.86 12.10
C GLU A 40 1.49 -8.45 11.78
N ALA A 41 1.48 -8.04 10.51
CA ALA A 41 1.91 -6.71 10.11
C ALA A 41 0.89 -5.64 10.53
N LEU A 42 -0.40 -5.96 10.46
CA LEU A 42 -1.50 -5.13 10.96
C LEU A 42 -1.45 -5.00 12.49
N ASP A 43 -1.22 -6.10 13.22
CA ASP A 43 -1.04 -6.08 14.67
C ASP A 43 0.16 -5.20 15.09
N LYS A 44 1.30 -5.36 14.40
CA LYS A 44 2.49 -4.51 14.62
C LYS A 44 2.25 -3.05 14.20
N LEU A 45 1.37 -2.80 13.23
CA LEU A 45 0.94 -1.46 12.84
C LEU A 45 0.07 -0.82 13.92
N GLY A 46 -0.61 -1.61 14.75
CA GLY A 46 -1.40 -1.14 15.90
C GLY A 46 -2.89 -0.95 15.57
N VAL A 47 -3.43 -1.70 14.61
CA VAL A 47 -4.90 -1.73 14.40
C VAL A 47 -5.58 -2.32 15.64
N ASP A 48 -6.77 -1.83 15.96
CA ASP A 48 -7.53 -2.31 17.13
C ASP A 48 -8.25 -3.62 16.81
N ILE A 49 -8.75 -3.77 15.59
CA ILE A 49 -9.53 -4.94 15.13
C ILE A 49 -9.01 -5.36 13.74
N ILE A 50 -8.84 -6.67 13.53
CA ILE A 50 -8.54 -7.27 12.23
C ILE A 50 -9.73 -8.11 11.80
N GLU A 51 -10.45 -7.70 10.76
CA GLU A 51 -11.45 -8.57 10.13
C GLU A 51 -10.75 -9.57 9.20
N ALA A 52 -10.54 -10.78 9.71
CA ALA A 52 -9.61 -11.77 9.18
C ALA A 52 -10.18 -12.61 8.01
N GLY A 53 -11.48 -12.49 7.73
CA GLY A 53 -12.15 -13.19 6.65
C GLY A 53 -13.62 -13.44 6.90
N THR A 54 -14.19 -14.38 6.15
CA THR A 54 -15.55 -14.90 6.37
C THR A 54 -15.46 -16.39 6.66
N ALA A 55 -15.52 -16.80 7.93
CA ALA A 55 -15.25 -18.18 8.34
C ALA A 55 -16.06 -19.24 7.56
N ILE A 56 -17.31 -18.96 7.25
CA ILE A 56 -18.20 -19.88 6.53
C ILE A 56 -17.97 -19.93 5.00
N ALA A 57 -17.19 -19.01 4.44
CA ALA A 57 -17.07 -18.87 2.99
C ALA A 57 -16.33 -20.05 2.34
N SER A 58 -15.32 -20.62 3.03
CA SER A 58 -14.63 -21.85 2.61
C SER A 58 -13.88 -22.50 3.77
N GLU A 59 -13.46 -23.76 3.60
CA GLU A 59 -12.57 -24.43 4.56
C GLU A 59 -11.24 -23.68 4.74
N GLY A 60 -10.71 -23.09 3.65
CA GLY A 60 -9.50 -22.26 3.71
C GLY A 60 -9.67 -20.99 4.54
N GLU A 61 -10.85 -20.35 4.46
CA GLU A 61 -11.18 -19.17 5.28
C GLU A 61 -11.32 -19.54 6.76
N PHE A 62 -12.01 -20.64 7.04
CA PHE A 62 -12.16 -21.17 8.40
C PHE A 62 -10.81 -21.45 9.06
N GLU A 63 -9.93 -22.21 8.38
CA GLU A 63 -8.60 -22.53 8.90
C GLU A 63 -7.69 -21.28 8.98
N ALA A 64 -7.82 -20.34 8.05
CA ALA A 64 -7.08 -19.08 8.12
C ALA A 64 -7.41 -18.27 9.38
N ILE A 65 -8.70 -18.07 9.67
CA ILE A 65 -9.15 -17.34 10.86
C ILE A 65 -8.70 -18.08 12.12
N LYS A 66 -8.84 -19.40 12.15
CA LYS A 66 -8.40 -20.23 13.26
C LYS A 66 -6.91 -20.14 13.55
N GLU A 67 -6.08 -20.18 12.51
CA GLU A 67 -4.64 -19.98 12.68
C GLU A 67 -4.33 -18.56 13.17
N ILE A 68 -4.96 -17.52 12.61
CA ILE A 68 -4.74 -16.12 13.00
C ILE A 68 -5.16 -15.88 14.45
N SER A 69 -6.33 -16.35 14.87
CA SER A 69 -6.81 -16.28 16.26
C SER A 69 -5.86 -16.96 17.25
N SER A 70 -5.13 -17.99 16.81
CA SER A 70 -4.16 -18.70 17.66
C SER A 70 -2.79 -18.02 17.80
N LEU A 71 -2.51 -16.95 17.04
CA LEU A 71 -1.20 -16.26 17.03
C LEU A 71 -0.93 -15.43 18.30
N GLY A 72 -1.94 -15.18 19.14
CA GLY A 72 -1.80 -14.32 20.32
C GLY A 72 -1.50 -12.86 19.95
N LEU A 73 -2.15 -12.36 18.90
CA LEU A 73 -2.10 -10.95 18.50
C LEU A 73 -2.73 -10.06 19.58
N LYS A 74 -2.38 -8.78 19.59
CA LYS A 74 -3.00 -7.77 20.46
C LYS A 74 -4.32 -7.25 19.90
N ALA A 75 -4.43 -7.18 18.58
CA ALA A 75 -5.65 -6.81 17.89
C ALA A 75 -6.75 -7.87 18.12
N GLU A 76 -7.99 -7.42 18.24
CA GLU A 76 -9.19 -8.27 18.26
C GLU A 76 -9.35 -8.94 16.89
N ILE A 77 -9.58 -10.25 16.85
CA ILE A 77 -9.78 -11.00 15.61
C ILE A 77 -11.27 -11.14 15.32
N CYS A 78 -11.70 -10.52 14.23
CA CYS A 78 -13.09 -10.45 13.80
C CYS A 78 -13.35 -11.33 12.57
N SER A 79 -14.52 -11.99 12.52
CA SER A 79 -15.03 -12.65 11.31
C SER A 79 -16.28 -11.93 10.80
N PHE A 80 -16.41 -11.76 9.49
CA PHE A 80 -17.66 -11.33 8.88
C PHE A 80 -18.73 -12.43 9.03
N CYS A 81 -19.97 -12.03 9.33
CA CYS A 81 -21.11 -12.93 9.39
C CYS A 81 -22.36 -12.32 8.71
N ARG A 82 -23.13 -13.16 8.02
CA ARG A 82 -24.53 -12.83 7.73
C ARG A 82 -25.37 -13.08 8.99
N ILE A 83 -26.61 -12.59 9.01
CA ILE A 83 -27.61 -12.89 10.06
C ILE A 83 -28.12 -14.36 10.00
N LYS A 84 -27.22 -15.33 10.19
CA LYS A 84 -27.48 -16.77 10.14
C LYS A 84 -26.66 -17.51 11.18
N GLU A 85 -27.29 -18.45 11.89
CA GLU A 85 -26.64 -19.28 12.93
C GLU A 85 -25.40 -20.02 12.42
N VAL A 86 -25.46 -20.59 11.21
CA VAL A 86 -24.31 -21.32 10.63
C VAL A 86 -23.09 -20.43 10.36
N ASP A 87 -23.30 -19.14 10.08
CA ASP A 87 -22.20 -18.18 9.91
C ASP A 87 -21.56 -17.88 11.27
N ILE A 88 -22.39 -17.74 12.32
CA ILE A 88 -21.98 -17.47 13.70
C ILE A 88 -21.24 -18.69 14.28
N ASP A 89 -21.76 -19.89 14.05
CA ASP A 89 -21.14 -21.15 14.49
C ASP A 89 -19.73 -21.27 13.93
N ALA A 90 -19.56 -21.05 12.62
CA ALA A 90 -18.25 -21.11 11.97
C ALA A 90 -17.27 -20.06 12.52
N ALA A 91 -17.72 -18.83 12.79
CA ALA A 91 -16.86 -17.79 13.36
C ALA A 91 -16.41 -18.14 14.79
N ALA A 92 -17.34 -18.59 15.63
CA ALA A 92 -17.03 -19.01 17.00
C ALA A 92 -16.14 -20.26 17.04
N ASP A 93 -16.40 -21.26 16.19
CA ASP A 93 -15.60 -22.50 16.11
C ASP A 93 -14.19 -22.25 15.53
N ALA A 94 -14.04 -21.22 14.70
CA ALA A 94 -12.73 -20.73 14.25
C ALA A 94 -12.00 -19.94 15.36
N GLY A 95 -12.64 -19.63 16.49
CA GLY A 95 -12.02 -18.90 17.58
C GLY A 95 -11.87 -17.40 17.32
N ALA A 96 -12.77 -16.80 16.52
CA ALA A 96 -12.86 -15.34 16.44
C ALA A 96 -13.26 -14.74 17.81
N ASP A 97 -12.70 -13.58 18.15
CA ASP A 97 -13.09 -12.83 19.35
C ASP A 97 -14.44 -12.13 19.14
N SER A 98 -14.68 -11.68 17.91
CA SER A 98 -15.84 -10.91 17.52
C SER A 98 -16.36 -11.26 16.13
N ILE A 99 -17.57 -10.78 15.85
CA ILE A 99 -18.15 -10.82 14.51
C ILE A 99 -18.60 -9.44 14.06
N PHE A 100 -18.39 -9.15 12.77
CA PHE A 100 -19.07 -8.06 12.08
C PHE A 100 -20.28 -8.64 11.34
N MET A 101 -21.46 -8.41 11.90
CA MET A 101 -22.73 -8.90 11.40
C MET A 101 -23.47 -7.80 10.67
N VAL A 102 -23.96 -8.07 9.45
CA VAL A 102 -24.72 -7.08 8.69
C VAL A 102 -26.12 -7.56 8.29
N ALA A 103 -27.08 -6.63 8.36
CA ALA A 103 -28.44 -6.82 7.89
C ALA A 103 -28.75 -5.94 6.67
N PRO A 104 -29.36 -6.48 5.60
CA PRO A 104 -29.87 -5.70 4.47
C PRO A 104 -30.77 -4.55 4.94
N SER A 105 -30.38 -3.29 4.67
CA SER A 105 -31.06 -2.14 5.28
C SER A 105 -31.75 -1.19 4.32
N SER A 106 -31.37 -1.16 3.04
CA SER A 106 -32.07 -0.33 2.06
C SER A 106 -33.29 -1.06 1.46
N PRO A 107 -34.30 -0.32 0.96
CA PRO A 107 -35.45 -0.94 0.29
C PRO A 107 -35.05 -1.86 -0.87
N ILE A 108 -34.00 -1.49 -1.62
CA ILE A 108 -33.50 -2.31 -2.73
C ILE A 108 -32.80 -3.58 -2.21
N HIS A 109 -32.02 -3.49 -1.14
CA HIS A 109 -31.38 -4.66 -0.54
C HIS A 109 -32.39 -5.62 0.09
N ILE A 110 -33.35 -5.10 0.86
CA ILE A 110 -34.40 -5.93 1.50
C ILE A 110 -35.21 -6.66 0.42
N SER A 111 -35.76 -5.93 -0.56
CA SER A 111 -36.58 -6.54 -1.62
C SER A 111 -35.82 -7.55 -2.50
N THR A 112 -34.53 -7.33 -2.74
CA THR A 112 -33.71 -8.19 -3.61
C THR A 112 -33.16 -9.41 -2.86
N LYS A 113 -32.60 -9.22 -1.67
CA LYS A 113 -31.96 -10.29 -0.91
C LYS A 113 -32.97 -11.10 -0.11
N PHE A 114 -34.04 -10.45 0.36
CA PHE A 114 -35.11 -11.03 1.18
C PHE A 114 -36.50 -10.78 0.56
N PRO A 115 -36.79 -11.38 -0.60
CA PRO A 115 -38.05 -11.16 -1.29
C PRO A 115 -39.25 -11.50 -0.38
N GLY A 116 -40.17 -10.54 -0.24
CA GLY A 116 -41.37 -10.67 0.58
C GLY A 116 -41.20 -10.35 2.07
N LYS A 117 -40.01 -9.95 2.53
CA LYS A 117 -39.79 -9.51 3.92
C LYS A 117 -39.99 -7.99 4.08
N SER A 118 -40.51 -7.61 5.24
CA SER A 118 -40.63 -6.23 5.70
C SER A 118 -39.40 -5.76 6.47
N GLU A 119 -39.35 -4.46 6.80
CA GLU A 119 -38.37 -3.88 7.72
C GLU A 119 -38.42 -4.56 9.11
N ASP A 120 -39.61 -4.87 9.62
CA ASP A 120 -39.79 -5.56 10.92
C ASP A 120 -39.28 -7.00 10.88
N ASP A 121 -39.51 -7.73 9.77
CA ASP A 121 -38.95 -9.08 9.60
C ASP A 121 -37.42 -9.08 9.66
N VAL A 122 -36.77 -8.03 9.12
CA VAL A 122 -35.31 -7.89 9.17
C VAL A 122 -34.84 -7.61 10.59
N ILE A 123 -35.57 -6.78 11.34
CA ILE A 123 -35.28 -6.51 12.76
C ILE A 123 -35.37 -7.81 13.56
N ASP A 124 -36.48 -8.56 13.44
CA ASP A 124 -36.70 -9.81 14.18
C ASP A 124 -35.63 -10.86 13.89
N MET A 125 -35.20 -10.97 12.62
CA MET A 125 -34.11 -11.87 12.24
C MET A 125 -32.76 -11.42 12.80
N SER A 126 -32.51 -10.11 12.84
CA SER A 126 -31.27 -9.54 13.36
C SER A 126 -31.17 -9.75 14.87
N VAL A 127 -32.26 -9.50 15.62
CA VAL A 127 -32.33 -9.73 17.08
C VAL A 127 -31.97 -11.18 17.41
N LYS A 128 -32.62 -12.15 16.77
CA LYS A 128 -32.35 -13.58 17.01
C LYS A 128 -30.90 -13.96 16.72
N ALA A 129 -30.32 -13.44 15.64
CA ALA A 129 -28.95 -13.72 15.27
C ALA A 129 -27.95 -13.11 16.26
N ILE A 130 -28.22 -11.89 16.75
CA ILE A 130 -27.39 -11.21 17.77
C ILE A 130 -27.44 -11.98 19.08
N GLU A 131 -28.64 -12.30 19.59
CA GLU A 131 -28.82 -13.08 20.83
C GLU A 131 -28.03 -14.40 20.76
N TYR A 132 -28.15 -15.12 19.65
CA TYR A 132 -27.41 -16.36 19.43
C TYR A 132 -25.88 -16.15 19.39
N ALA A 133 -25.40 -15.09 18.74
CA ALA A 133 -23.97 -14.77 18.74
C ALA A 133 -23.44 -14.45 20.16
N LYS A 134 -24.25 -13.80 21.00
CA LYS A 134 -23.92 -13.57 22.42
C LYS A 134 -23.91 -14.88 23.21
N GLU A 135 -24.85 -15.79 22.97
CA GLU A 135 -24.84 -17.14 23.58
C GLU A 135 -23.58 -17.94 23.21
N ARG A 136 -23.08 -17.76 21.97
CA ARG A 136 -21.82 -18.33 21.48
C ARG A 136 -20.56 -17.64 22.04
N GLY A 137 -20.72 -16.59 22.85
CA GLY A 137 -19.62 -15.92 23.55
C GLY A 137 -18.89 -14.85 22.72
N LEU A 138 -19.45 -14.42 21.60
CA LEU A 138 -18.82 -13.45 20.70
C LEU A 138 -19.12 -12.01 21.10
N ILE A 139 -18.18 -11.12 20.81
CA ILE A 139 -18.44 -9.68 20.71
C ILE A 139 -19.16 -9.42 19.39
N VAL A 140 -20.22 -8.62 19.39
CA VAL A 140 -21.06 -8.40 18.21
C VAL A 140 -20.98 -6.94 17.79
N GLU A 141 -20.40 -6.72 16.63
CA GLU A 141 -20.52 -5.47 15.90
C GLU A 141 -21.61 -5.61 14.84
N PHE A 142 -22.61 -4.74 14.90
CA PHE A 142 -23.80 -4.85 14.06
C PHE A 142 -23.94 -3.67 13.09
N GLY A 143 -23.99 -3.98 11.79
CA GLY A 143 -24.07 -2.99 10.72
C GLY A 143 -25.34 -3.08 9.90
N GLY A 144 -25.79 -1.93 9.41
CA GLY A 144 -26.82 -1.87 8.38
C GLY A 144 -26.15 -1.91 7.01
N GLU A 145 -26.26 -3.02 6.28
CA GLU A 145 -25.76 -3.12 4.90
C GLU A 145 -26.57 -2.18 3.99
N ASP A 146 -25.87 -1.34 3.23
CA ASP A 146 -26.44 -0.33 2.34
C ASP A 146 -27.26 0.74 3.10
N ALA A 147 -26.84 1.03 4.34
CA ALA A 147 -27.48 2.03 5.18
C ALA A 147 -27.49 3.43 4.54
N SER A 148 -26.49 3.77 3.72
CA SER A 148 -26.44 5.04 2.97
C SER A 148 -27.64 5.30 2.06
N ARG A 149 -28.37 4.25 1.65
CA ARG A 149 -29.59 4.35 0.83
C ARG A 149 -30.86 3.96 1.58
N ALA A 150 -30.76 3.71 2.89
CA ALA A 150 -31.89 3.42 3.76
C ALA A 150 -32.53 4.70 4.34
N LYS A 151 -33.74 4.58 4.87
CA LYS A 151 -34.33 5.63 5.69
C LYS A 151 -33.61 5.66 7.03
N LEU A 152 -33.15 6.83 7.46
CA LEU A 152 -32.41 6.96 8.72
C LEU A 152 -33.23 6.53 9.94
N ASP A 153 -34.55 6.74 9.93
CA ASP A 153 -35.43 6.29 11.02
C ASP A 153 -35.48 4.76 11.14
N PHE A 154 -35.46 4.05 10.00
CA PHE A 154 -35.35 2.59 10.01
C PHE A 154 -34.00 2.14 10.58
N ILE A 155 -32.90 2.78 10.18
CA ILE A 155 -31.56 2.49 10.74
C ILE A 155 -31.54 2.69 12.26
N LYS A 156 -32.14 3.79 12.77
CA LYS A 156 -32.25 4.05 14.22
C LYS A 156 -33.05 2.96 14.92
N ASN A 157 -34.16 2.49 14.34
CA ASN A 157 -34.96 1.41 14.93
C ASN A 157 -34.21 0.08 14.93
N LEU A 158 -33.56 -0.25 13.81
CA LEU A 158 -32.74 -1.45 13.66
C LEU A 158 -31.60 -1.49 14.68
N TYR A 159 -30.86 -0.38 14.83
CA TYR A 159 -29.77 -0.28 15.80
C TYR A 159 -30.26 -0.33 17.25
N ARG A 160 -31.39 0.29 17.57
CA ARG A 160 -31.97 0.20 18.93
C ARG A 160 -32.30 -1.25 19.28
N ALA A 161 -32.96 -1.96 18.37
CA ALA A 161 -33.26 -3.39 18.56
C ALA A 161 -31.99 -4.24 18.65
N ALA A 162 -30.95 -3.92 17.87
CA ALA A 162 -29.66 -4.61 17.95
C ALA A 162 -28.97 -4.43 19.31
N LEU A 163 -28.96 -3.21 19.86
CA LEU A 163 -28.43 -2.93 21.20
C LEU A 163 -29.24 -3.62 22.29
N ASP A 164 -30.58 -3.59 22.20
CA ASP A 164 -31.47 -4.28 23.15
C ASP A 164 -31.22 -5.80 23.14
N ALA A 165 -30.85 -6.37 21.98
CA ALA A 165 -30.47 -7.77 21.82
C ALA A 165 -29.02 -8.08 22.28
N GLY A 166 -28.23 -7.06 22.61
CA GLY A 166 -26.87 -7.23 23.17
C GLY A 166 -25.72 -6.98 22.19
N ALA A 167 -25.95 -6.31 21.05
CA ALA A 167 -24.84 -5.83 20.21
C ALA A 167 -23.94 -4.86 20.98
N ASP A 168 -22.63 -4.98 20.80
CA ASP A 168 -21.60 -4.21 21.52
C ASP A 168 -21.18 -2.94 20.77
N ARG A 169 -21.28 -2.95 19.43
CA ARG A 169 -20.87 -1.86 18.53
C ARG A 169 -21.83 -1.73 17.35
N LEU A 170 -21.95 -0.53 16.78
CA LEU A 170 -22.82 -0.28 15.62
C LEU A 170 -22.06 0.32 14.44
N THR A 171 -22.38 -0.11 13.23
CA THR A 171 -21.62 0.30 12.03
C THR A 171 -22.54 0.81 10.93
N TYR A 172 -22.36 2.08 10.56
CA TYR A 172 -23.04 2.66 9.40
C TYR A 172 -22.25 2.36 8.13
N THR A 173 -22.88 1.76 7.12
CA THR A 173 -22.19 1.36 5.88
C THR A 173 -22.65 2.18 4.68
N ASP A 174 -21.68 2.68 3.92
CA ASP A 174 -21.86 3.25 2.58
C ASP A 174 -21.41 2.22 1.53
N THR A 175 -22.21 1.16 1.38
CA THR A 175 -21.88 -0.03 0.58
C THR A 175 -21.54 0.27 -0.88
N VAL A 176 -22.10 1.33 -1.46
CA VAL A 176 -21.91 1.71 -2.86
C VAL A 176 -21.24 3.08 -3.03
N GLY A 177 -20.61 3.61 -1.97
CA GLY A 177 -19.81 4.83 -2.04
C GLY A 177 -20.57 6.10 -2.44
N VAL A 178 -21.87 6.19 -2.17
CA VAL A 178 -22.74 7.28 -2.65
C VAL A 178 -22.84 8.46 -1.69
N MET A 179 -22.28 8.36 -0.50
CA MET A 179 -22.32 9.44 0.48
C MET A 179 -21.42 10.60 0.06
N ILE A 180 -21.77 11.78 0.54
CA ILE A 180 -20.92 12.97 0.47
C ILE A 180 -20.51 13.38 1.90
N PRO A 181 -19.38 14.09 2.07
CA PRO A 181 -18.82 14.36 3.40
C PRO A 181 -19.79 15.04 4.37
N GLU A 182 -20.55 16.04 3.92
CA GLU A 182 -21.54 16.76 4.74
C GLU A 182 -22.69 15.83 5.19
N LYS A 183 -23.06 14.88 4.34
CA LYS A 183 -24.09 13.89 4.67
C LYS A 183 -23.54 12.87 5.67
N CYS A 184 -22.29 12.44 5.54
CA CYS A 184 -21.64 11.58 6.54
C CYS A 184 -21.57 12.25 7.91
N GLU A 185 -21.14 13.51 7.99
CA GLU A 185 -21.05 14.25 9.24
C GLU A 185 -22.44 14.42 9.89
N SER A 186 -23.46 14.82 9.12
CA SER A 186 -24.81 15.01 9.66
C SER A 186 -25.47 13.71 10.12
N VAL A 187 -25.39 12.63 9.33
CA VAL A 187 -25.95 11.33 9.73
C VAL A 187 -25.26 10.80 10.98
N MET A 188 -23.93 10.88 11.03
CA MET A 188 -23.20 10.37 12.19
C MET A 188 -23.45 11.21 13.45
N ALA A 189 -23.67 12.53 13.31
CA ALA A 189 -24.09 13.38 14.43
C ALA A 189 -25.48 13.03 14.95
N GLU A 190 -26.43 12.71 14.07
CA GLU A 190 -27.74 12.21 14.48
C GLU A 190 -27.65 10.87 15.21
N LEU A 191 -26.87 9.92 14.66
CA LEU A 191 -26.65 8.61 15.29
C LEU A 191 -25.96 8.75 16.65
N ARG A 192 -24.94 9.60 16.77
CA ARG A 192 -24.26 9.87 18.04
C ARG A 192 -25.17 10.52 19.08
N SER A 193 -26.11 11.37 18.65
CA SER A 193 -27.09 11.97 19.56
C SER A 193 -28.04 10.93 20.15
N GLU A 194 -28.44 9.96 19.32
CA GLU A 194 -29.33 8.85 19.70
C GLU A 194 -28.60 7.80 20.56
N PHE A 195 -27.39 7.41 20.14
CA PHE A 195 -26.59 6.33 20.73
C PHE A 195 -25.31 6.89 21.35
N ARG A 196 -25.42 7.46 22.55
CA ARG A 196 -24.35 8.24 23.17
C ARG A 196 -23.18 7.40 23.67
N ASP A 197 -23.47 6.25 24.26
CA ASP A 197 -22.51 5.47 25.06
C ASP A 197 -22.03 4.18 24.37
N VAL A 198 -22.21 4.08 23.04
CA VAL A 198 -21.76 2.93 22.23
C VAL A 198 -20.72 3.34 21.19
N ASP A 199 -19.84 2.43 20.81
CA ASP A 199 -18.95 2.65 19.68
C ASP A 199 -19.78 2.70 18.38
N LEU A 200 -19.57 3.77 17.62
CA LEU A 200 -20.18 3.99 16.31
C LEU A 200 -19.07 3.99 15.26
N ALA A 201 -19.10 3.00 14.40
CA ALA A 201 -18.20 2.81 13.29
C ALA A 201 -18.79 3.33 11.97
N ILE A 202 -17.90 3.60 11.02
CA ILE A 202 -18.22 3.96 9.64
C ILE A 202 -17.44 3.06 8.69
N HIS A 203 -18.13 2.51 7.68
CA HIS A 203 -17.53 1.76 6.57
C HIS A 203 -17.89 2.43 5.25
N CYS A 204 -16.91 2.93 4.52
CA CYS A 204 -17.13 3.65 3.26
C CYS A 204 -16.41 3.00 2.08
N HIS A 205 -17.16 2.72 1.02
CA HIS A 205 -16.59 2.37 -0.29
C HIS A 205 -16.26 3.59 -1.14
N ASP A 206 -15.38 3.40 -2.13
CA ASP A 206 -14.74 4.48 -2.89
C ASP A 206 -15.26 4.66 -4.33
N ASP A 207 -16.50 4.23 -4.63
CA ASP A 207 -17.08 4.29 -5.98
C ASP A 207 -17.02 5.68 -6.65
N PHE A 208 -16.98 6.77 -5.85
CA PHE A 208 -16.85 8.15 -6.31
C PHE A 208 -15.55 8.84 -5.87
N GLY A 209 -14.58 8.10 -5.30
CA GLY A 209 -13.32 8.68 -4.81
C GLY A 209 -13.46 9.52 -3.54
N LEU A 210 -14.51 9.26 -2.74
CA LEU A 210 -14.86 10.03 -1.54
C LEU A 210 -14.73 9.23 -0.23
N ALA A 211 -14.31 7.97 -0.25
CA ALA A 211 -14.33 7.10 0.94
C ALA A 211 -13.52 7.67 2.10
N VAL A 212 -12.31 8.17 1.84
CA VAL A 212 -11.45 8.78 2.87
C VAL A 212 -12.09 10.05 3.43
N ALA A 213 -12.60 10.93 2.57
CA ALA A 213 -13.26 12.17 3.00
C ALA A 213 -14.52 11.88 3.82
N ASN A 214 -15.35 10.94 3.38
CA ASN A 214 -16.56 10.48 4.05
C ASN A 214 -16.25 9.89 5.43
N THR A 215 -15.21 9.06 5.53
CA THR A 215 -14.75 8.46 6.79
C THR A 215 -14.31 9.53 7.78
N VAL A 216 -13.49 10.50 7.34
CA VAL A 216 -13.03 11.62 8.19
C VAL A 216 -14.20 12.49 8.66
N PHE A 217 -15.17 12.78 7.79
CA PHE A 217 -16.34 13.57 8.17
C PHE A 217 -17.31 12.81 9.08
N ALA A 218 -17.45 11.49 8.94
CA ALA A 218 -18.18 10.68 9.91
C ALA A 218 -17.50 10.73 11.30
N VAL A 219 -16.17 10.67 11.36
CA VAL A 219 -15.44 10.91 12.63
C VAL A 219 -15.75 12.29 13.19
N LYS A 220 -15.74 13.35 12.37
CA LYS A 220 -16.17 14.69 12.83
C LYS A 220 -17.59 14.67 13.41
N GLY A 221 -18.51 13.97 12.75
CA GLY A 221 -19.91 13.85 13.16
C GLY A 221 -20.12 13.06 14.45
N GLY A 222 -19.23 12.14 14.82
CA GLY A 222 -19.37 11.39 16.06
C GLY A 222 -18.89 9.95 16.03
N ALA A 223 -18.45 9.43 14.87
CA ALA A 223 -17.87 8.10 14.80
C ALA A 223 -16.59 8.03 15.64
N ASN A 224 -16.40 6.94 16.37
CA ASN A 224 -15.21 6.68 17.16
C ASN A 224 -14.54 5.35 16.77
N GLU A 225 -14.97 4.77 15.67
CA GLU A 225 -14.33 3.66 14.99
C GLU A 225 -14.42 3.87 13.47
N VAL A 226 -13.42 3.40 12.72
CA VAL A 226 -13.39 3.45 11.25
C VAL A 226 -13.01 2.10 10.69
N HIS A 227 -13.68 1.70 9.61
CA HIS A 227 -13.31 0.53 8.81
C HIS A 227 -12.52 0.99 7.59
N ALA A 228 -11.38 0.36 7.35
CA ALA A 228 -10.49 0.72 6.25
C ALA A 228 -9.70 -0.49 5.76
N THR A 229 -9.02 -0.34 4.63
CA THR A 229 -8.08 -1.34 4.12
C THR A 229 -6.75 -0.69 3.76
N ILE A 230 -5.67 -1.43 3.92
CA ILE A 230 -4.36 -1.02 3.40
C ILE A 230 -4.46 -0.87 1.88
N ASN A 231 -3.94 0.24 1.36
CA ASN A 231 -3.95 0.61 -0.06
C ASN A 231 -5.35 0.84 -0.66
N GLY A 232 -6.42 0.85 0.15
CA GLY A 232 -7.79 1.01 -0.34
C GLY A 232 -8.31 -0.20 -1.10
N LEU A 233 -7.81 -1.41 -0.82
CA LEU A 233 -8.35 -2.65 -1.40
C LEU A 233 -9.82 -2.87 -1.05
N GLY A 234 -10.54 -3.60 -1.89
CA GLY A 234 -11.94 -3.91 -1.70
C GLY A 234 -12.65 -4.32 -2.99
N GLU A 235 -13.96 -4.56 -2.91
CA GLU A 235 -14.78 -4.70 -4.11
C GLU A 235 -14.79 -3.41 -4.96
N ARG A 236 -14.88 -3.57 -6.29
CA ARG A 236 -15.04 -2.46 -7.26
C ARG A 236 -13.89 -1.44 -7.18
N ALA A 237 -14.17 -0.24 -6.66
CA ALA A 237 -13.21 0.85 -6.46
C ALA A 237 -12.49 0.78 -5.10
N GLY A 238 -12.90 -0.15 -4.23
CA GLY A 238 -12.26 -0.40 -2.94
C GLY A 238 -12.95 0.25 -1.75
N ASN A 239 -12.22 0.29 -0.64
CA ASN A 239 -12.62 0.88 0.64
C ASN A 239 -11.83 2.16 0.92
N ALA A 240 -12.18 2.87 1.98
CA ALA A 240 -11.33 3.94 2.51
C ALA A 240 -9.92 3.41 2.79
N ALA A 241 -8.91 4.09 2.24
CA ALA A 241 -7.51 3.69 2.42
C ALA A 241 -7.03 4.03 3.84
N LEU A 242 -6.63 3.00 4.59
CA LEU A 242 -6.24 3.11 5.99
C LEU A 242 -5.11 4.14 6.17
N GLU A 243 -4.07 4.07 5.35
CA GLU A 243 -2.92 4.96 5.44
C GLU A 243 -3.27 6.44 5.25
N GLU A 244 -4.31 6.73 4.46
CA GLU A 244 -4.79 8.09 4.21
C GLU A 244 -5.71 8.59 5.32
N VAL A 245 -6.62 7.73 5.81
CA VAL A 245 -7.54 8.05 6.90
C VAL A 245 -6.76 8.38 8.18
N VAL A 246 -5.87 7.49 8.61
CA VAL A 246 -5.18 7.63 9.91
C VAL A 246 -4.21 8.81 9.90
N THR A 247 -3.48 9.02 8.79
CA THR A 247 -2.59 10.17 8.64
C THR A 247 -3.38 11.48 8.62
N THR A 248 -4.55 11.50 7.96
CA THR A 248 -5.42 12.68 7.94
C THR A 248 -5.95 13.02 9.34
N LEU A 249 -6.45 12.01 10.06
CA LEU A 249 -6.99 12.19 11.41
C LEU A 249 -5.92 12.71 12.38
N GLU A 250 -4.74 12.09 12.40
CA GLU A 250 -3.68 12.47 13.35
C GLU A 250 -3.02 13.81 13.01
N ILE A 251 -2.66 14.01 11.74
CA ILE A 251 -1.85 15.18 11.35
C ILE A 251 -2.71 16.43 11.13
N LEU A 252 -3.87 16.29 10.47
CA LEU A 252 -4.69 17.44 10.09
C LEU A 252 -5.75 17.78 11.13
N TYR A 253 -6.32 16.76 11.79
CA TYR A 253 -7.39 16.94 12.79
C TYR A 253 -6.92 16.81 14.24
N GLY A 254 -5.72 16.29 14.50
CA GLY A 254 -5.21 16.07 15.86
C GLY A 254 -6.00 15.00 16.63
N ILE A 255 -6.64 14.07 15.91
CA ILE A 255 -7.41 12.94 16.47
C ILE A 255 -6.49 11.73 16.51
N GLU A 256 -6.27 11.17 17.70
CA GLU A 256 -5.30 10.09 17.90
C GLU A 256 -5.89 8.73 17.49
N THR A 257 -5.08 7.91 16.83
CA THR A 257 -5.36 6.47 16.64
C THR A 257 -4.29 5.65 17.36
N ALA A 258 -4.42 4.33 17.37
CA ALA A 258 -3.37 3.44 17.90
C ALA A 258 -2.25 3.14 16.87
N ILE A 259 -2.33 3.71 15.67
CA ILE A 259 -1.50 3.34 14.53
C ILE A 259 -0.08 3.91 14.64
N GLU A 260 0.92 3.05 14.50
CA GLU A 260 2.31 3.46 14.34
C GLU A 260 2.55 3.94 12.90
N LEU A 261 2.30 5.23 12.63
CA LEU A 261 2.38 5.83 11.29
C LEU A 261 3.67 5.47 10.53
N ARG A 262 4.80 5.36 11.24
CA ARG A 262 6.11 5.00 10.66
C ARG A 262 6.15 3.63 9.99
N ARG A 263 5.19 2.74 10.26
CA ARG A 263 5.08 1.41 9.64
C ARG A 263 4.22 1.38 8.38
N LEU A 264 3.44 2.44 8.11
CA LEU A 264 2.46 2.46 7.01
C LEU A 264 3.07 2.05 5.67
N TYR A 265 4.19 2.66 5.26
CA TYR A 265 4.81 2.33 3.97
C TYR A 265 5.24 0.86 3.88
N ARG A 266 5.82 0.32 4.95
CA ARG A 266 6.26 -1.10 4.96
C ARG A 266 5.05 -2.04 4.89
N THR A 267 3.98 -1.76 5.62
CA THR A 267 2.75 -2.57 5.59
C THR A 267 2.08 -2.48 4.20
N ALA A 268 1.99 -1.29 3.61
CA ALA A 268 1.49 -1.07 2.26
C ALA A 268 2.26 -1.90 1.21
N LYS A 269 3.60 -1.89 1.26
CA LYS A 269 4.47 -2.67 0.37
C LYS A 269 4.36 -4.18 0.60
N LEU A 270 4.15 -4.63 1.84
CA LEU A 270 3.88 -6.03 2.13
C LEU A 270 2.57 -6.47 1.47
N VAL A 271 1.51 -5.69 1.62
CA VAL A 271 0.21 -5.98 1.01
C VAL A 271 0.34 -6.01 -0.51
N GLU A 272 0.94 -4.99 -1.14
CA GLU A 272 1.20 -4.97 -2.60
C GLU A 272 1.94 -6.23 -3.07
N LYS A 273 3.03 -6.61 -2.40
CA LYS A 273 3.82 -7.79 -2.76
C LYS A 273 3.02 -9.08 -2.63
N THR A 274 2.14 -9.15 -1.63
CA THR A 274 1.40 -10.36 -1.29
C THR A 274 0.16 -10.54 -2.17
N THR A 275 -0.51 -9.43 -2.50
CA THR A 275 -1.74 -9.43 -3.32
C THR A 275 -1.45 -9.31 -4.82
N GLY A 276 -0.29 -8.77 -5.19
CA GLY A 276 0.04 -8.44 -6.59
C GLY A 276 -0.65 -7.17 -7.11
N ILE A 277 -1.43 -6.48 -6.27
CA ILE A 277 -2.08 -5.23 -6.65
C ILE A 277 -1.13 -4.06 -6.44
N PHE A 278 -0.67 -3.48 -7.55
CA PHE A 278 0.34 -2.42 -7.57
C PHE A 278 -0.19 -1.10 -6.98
N ILE A 279 0.63 -0.47 -6.14
CA ILE A 279 0.36 0.87 -5.59
C ILE A 279 0.65 1.91 -6.67
N PRO A 280 -0.33 2.74 -7.07
CA PRO A 280 -0.08 3.81 -8.02
C PRO A 280 1.06 4.73 -7.56
N PRO A 281 1.97 5.17 -8.44
CA PRO A 281 3.10 6.00 -8.02
C PRO A 281 2.65 7.30 -7.34
N ASN A 282 1.50 7.84 -7.72
CA ASN A 282 0.90 9.05 -7.16
C ASN A 282 -0.10 8.80 -6.02
N LYS A 283 -0.20 7.58 -5.46
CA LYS A 283 -1.03 7.31 -4.28
C LYS A 283 -0.57 8.18 -3.11
N ALA A 284 -1.51 8.77 -2.37
CA ALA A 284 -1.14 9.60 -1.23
C ALA A 284 -0.46 8.74 -0.14
N ILE A 285 0.45 9.36 0.60
CA ILE A 285 1.22 8.76 1.70
C ILE A 285 2.22 7.67 1.27
N VAL A 286 1.76 6.63 0.57
CA VAL A 286 2.54 5.41 0.28
C VAL A 286 2.96 5.26 -1.18
N GLY A 287 2.50 6.12 -2.10
CA GLY A 287 2.93 6.13 -3.50
C GLY A 287 4.36 6.62 -3.69
N GLU A 288 5.07 6.07 -4.68
CA GLU A 288 6.49 6.37 -4.93
C GLU A 288 6.80 7.86 -5.13
N ASN A 289 5.85 8.61 -5.67
CA ASN A 289 5.97 10.03 -5.93
C ASN A 289 5.56 10.92 -4.74
N ALA A 290 5.01 10.36 -3.66
CA ALA A 290 4.48 11.14 -2.54
C ALA A 290 5.54 12.03 -1.87
N PHE A 291 6.82 11.64 -1.94
CA PHE A 291 7.97 12.37 -1.38
C PHE A 291 9.11 12.54 -2.39
N THR A 292 8.77 12.52 -3.69
CA THR A 292 9.73 12.65 -4.78
C THR A 292 9.59 13.99 -5.47
N HIS A 293 10.71 14.71 -5.62
CA HIS A 293 10.71 16.07 -6.18
C HIS A 293 11.63 16.18 -7.39
N GLU A 294 11.08 16.62 -8.53
CA GLU A 294 11.83 16.86 -9.77
C GLU A 294 12.07 18.35 -10.05
N SER A 295 11.05 19.18 -9.78
CA SER A 295 11.05 20.59 -10.15
C SER A 295 12.18 21.35 -9.48
N GLY A 296 12.96 22.10 -10.27
CA GLY A 296 14.09 22.90 -9.78
C GLY A 296 13.68 23.95 -8.74
N ILE A 297 12.48 24.54 -8.88
CA ILE A 297 11.95 25.50 -7.90
C ILE A 297 11.57 24.82 -6.58
N HIS A 298 11.01 23.60 -6.64
CA HIS A 298 10.67 22.82 -5.44
C HIS A 298 11.93 22.37 -4.72
N THR A 299 12.88 21.79 -5.46
CA THR A 299 14.15 21.31 -4.91
C THR A 299 14.91 22.43 -4.19
N SER A 300 15.00 23.61 -4.81
CA SER A 300 15.65 24.78 -4.21
C SER A 300 14.99 25.23 -2.90
N ALA A 301 13.67 25.18 -2.80
CA ALA A 301 12.94 25.52 -1.58
C ALA A 301 13.12 24.45 -0.50
N ILE A 302 12.98 23.17 -0.85
CA ILE A 302 13.12 22.04 0.08
C ILE A 302 14.50 21.98 0.71
N LEU A 303 15.56 22.23 -0.07
CA LEU A 303 16.93 22.30 0.43
C LEU A 303 17.16 23.41 1.47
N LYS A 304 16.31 24.45 1.48
CA LYS A 304 16.34 25.53 2.48
C LYS A 304 15.41 25.24 3.65
N ASN A 305 14.20 24.76 3.35
CA ASN A 305 13.18 24.39 4.32
C ASN A 305 12.23 23.36 3.69
N ALA A 306 12.32 22.10 4.15
CA ALA A 306 11.51 21.00 3.63
C ALA A 306 10.00 21.25 3.72
N SER A 307 9.54 21.92 4.79
CA SER A 307 8.12 22.21 5.02
C SER A 307 7.50 23.15 3.98
N ALA A 308 8.28 23.75 3.08
CA ALA A 308 7.77 24.54 1.97
C ALA A 308 6.94 23.70 0.98
N TYR A 309 7.26 22.42 0.84
CA TYR A 309 6.58 21.50 -0.10
C TYR A 309 6.23 20.14 0.51
N GLU A 310 6.68 19.85 1.74
CA GLU A 310 6.37 18.62 2.44
C GLU A 310 5.46 18.92 3.64
N PRO A 311 4.14 18.63 3.56
CA PRO A 311 3.22 18.85 4.66
C PRO A 311 3.50 17.93 5.86
N ILE A 312 4.11 16.77 5.60
CA ILE A 312 4.67 15.84 6.58
C ILE A 312 6.07 15.45 6.13
N THR A 313 6.98 15.16 7.07
CA THR A 313 8.29 14.60 6.71
C THR A 313 8.13 13.11 6.34
N PRO A 314 8.87 12.61 5.34
CA PRO A 314 8.73 11.23 4.88
C PRO A 314 8.90 10.18 5.99
N ASP A 315 9.76 10.44 6.99
CA ASP A 315 10.06 9.51 8.08
C ASP A 315 8.86 9.24 9.00
N VAL A 316 7.91 10.18 9.09
CA VAL A 316 6.65 10.02 9.85
C VAL A 316 5.88 8.80 9.36
N VAL A 317 5.93 8.51 8.06
CA VAL A 317 5.19 7.41 7.43
C VAL A 317 6.10 6.26 6.97
N GLY A 318 7.36 6.26 7.43
CA GLY A 318 8.34 5.22 7.11
C GLY A 318 8.96 5.33 5.73
N ARG A 319 9.01 6.54 5.17
CA ARG A 319 9.57 6.82 3.84
C ARG A 319 10.83 7.67 3.91
N GLU A 320 11.48 7.79 2.75
CA GLU A 320 12.61 8.67 2.50
C GLU A 320 12.26 9.65 1.37
N ARG A 321 12.92 10.82 1.38
CA ARG A 321 12.81 11.81 0.32
C ARG A 321 13.69 11.39 -0.85
N HIS A 322 13.16 11.50 -2.06
CA HIS A 322 13.94 11.30 -3.29
C HIS A 322 13.95 12.58 -4.14
N LEU A 323 15.13 12.96 -4.63
CA LEU A 323 15.28 14.05 -5.61
C LEU A 323 15.59 13.41 -6.95
N VAL A 324 14.72 13.64 -7.94
CA VAL A 324 14.88 13.09 -9.29
C VAL A 324 15.27 14.21 -10.24
N LEU A 325 16.19 13.92 -11.15
CA LEU A 325 16.62 14.90 -12.17
C LEU A 325 15.94 14.57 -13.50
N GLY A 326 14.95 15.36 -13.88
CA GLY A 326 14.29 15.29 -15.18
C GLY A 326 14.44 16.58 -16.00
N LYS A 327 13.60 16.75 -17.02
CA LYS A 327 13.60 17.98 -17.84
C LYS A 327 13.27 19.24 -17.04
N HIS A 328 12.58 19.08 -15.90
CA HIS A 328 12.26 20.18 -15.00
C HIS A 328 13.35 20.44 -13.95
N ALA A 329 14.48 19.71 -14.00
CA ALA A 329 15.60 19.92 -13.10
C ALA A 329 16.15 21.34 -13.20
N GLY A 330 16.38 21.92 -12.03
CA GLY A 330 17.07 23.20 -11.88
C GLY A 330 18.53 23.02 -11.51
N LYS A 331 19.27 24.13 -11.57
CA LYS A 331 20.68 24.17 -11.16
C LYS A 331 20.90 23.63 -9.74
N ALA A 332 20.03 23.97 -8.79
CA ALA A 332 20.13 23.53 -7.40
C ALA A 332 20.02 21.99 -7.27
N SER A 333 19.16 21.36 -8.06
CA SER A 333 18.99 19.90 -8.06
C SER A 333 20.26 19.21 -8.55
N VAL A 334 20.87 19.71 -9.64
CA VAL A 334 22.13 19.19 -10.16
C VAL A 334 23.28 19.43 -9.17
N GLU A 335 23.34 20.60 -8.54
CA GLU A 335 24.33 20.91 -7.50
C GLU A 335 24.23 19.96 -6.29
N ALA A 336 23.02 19.59 -5.87
CA ALA A 336 22.80 18.63 -4.79
C ALA A 336 23.37 17.25 -5.15
N VAL A 337 23.05 16.73 -6.33
CA VAL A 337 23.57 15.44 -6.82
C VAL A 337 25.10 15.50 -7.00
N MET A 338 25.63 16.58 -7.56
CA MET A 338 27.08 16.75 -7.69
C MET A 338 27.78 16.79 -6.33
N LYS A 339 27.17 17.41 -5.32
CA LYS A 339 27.69 17.43 -3.95
C LYS A 339 27.73 16.03 -3.34
N GLU A 340 26.67 15.23 -3.53
CA GLU A 340 26.65 13.82 -3.08
C GLU A 340 27.72 12.98 -3.78
N LEU A 341 27.96 13.22 -5.07
CA LEU A 341 29.01 12.55 -5.84
C LEU A 341 30.43 13.08 -5.57
N GLY A 342 30.57 14.16 -4.80
CA GLY A 342 31.86 14.79 -4.50
C GLY A 342 32.45 15.61 -5.66
N TYR A 343 31.63 16.03 -6.62
CA TYR A 343 32.03 16.77 -7.81
C TYR A 343 31.82 18.29 -7.69
N LYS A 344 32.61 19.06 -8.43
CA LYS A 344 32.46 20.50 -8.60
C LYS A 344 32.48 20.84 -10.10
N ALA A 345 31.65 21.80 -10.50
CA ALA A 345 31.58 22.29 -11.87
C ALA A 345 31.74 23.81 -11.92
N THR A 346 32.31 24.33 -13.00
CA THR A 346 32.22 25.75 -13.33
C THR A 346 30.80 26.14 -13.74
N LYS A 347 30.53 27.45 -13.90
CA LYS A 347 29.23 27.93 -14.36
C LYS A 347 28.90 27.40 -15.76
N GLU A 348 29.88 27.35 -16.65
CA GLU A 348 29.76 26.90 -18.04
C GLU A 348 29.47 25.39 -18.08
N GLN A 349 30.21 24.60 -17.30
CA GLN A 349 29.98 23.16 -17.17
C GLN A 349 28.58 22.86 -16.62
N MET A 350 28.12 23.63 -15.62
CA MET A 350 26.78 23.46 -15.06
C MET A 350 25.67 23.75 -16.10
N VAL A 351 25.85 24.77 -16.94
CA VAL A 351 24.92 25.07 -18.03
C VAL A 351 24.86 23.91 -19.04
N GLU A 352 26.00 23.34 -19.41
CA GLU A 352 26.08 22.21 -20.33
C GLU A 352 25.46 20.93 -19.73
N ILE A 353 25.71 20.63 -18.46
CA ILE A 353 25.09 19.49 -17.76
C ILE A 353 23.56 19.61 -17.79
N LEU A 354 23.03 20.78 -17.41
CA LEU A 354 21.59 21.03 -17.43
C LEU A 354 20.99 20.90 -18.83
N LYS A 355 21.70 21.39 -19.86
CA LYS A 355 21.27 21.29 -21.25
C LYS A 355 21.13 19.82 -21.66
N ARG A 356 22.13 18.98 -21.40
CA ARG A 356 22.10 17.56 -21.76
C ARG A 356 21.01 16.77 -21.01
N ILE A 357 20.79 17.07 -19.73
CA ILE A 357 19.69 16.48 -18.95
C ILE A 357 18.35 16.82 -19.64
N LYS A 358 18.12 18.10 -19.98
CA LYS A 358 16.89 18.53 -20.66
C LYS A 358 16.71 17.88 -22.03
N GLU A 359 17.78 17.76 -22.82
CA GLU A 359 17.73 17.11 -24.14
C GLU A 359 17.31 15.63 -24.08
N ILE A 360 17.62 14.91 -22.99
CA ILE A 360 17.12 13.53 -22.80
C ILE A 360 15.64 13.56 -22.46
N GLY A 361 15.23 14.41 -21.52
CA GLY A 361 13.84 14.52 -21.11
C GLY A 361 12.91 15.04 -22.22
N ASP A 362 13.40 15.92 -23.10
CA ASP A 362 12.67 16.43 -24.28
C ASP A 362 12.38 15.32 -25.31
N LYS A 363 13.13 14.21 -25.27
CA LYS A 363 12.86 13.00 -26.06
C LYS A 363 11.85 12.06 -25.41
N GLY A 364 11.18 12.49 -24.33
CA GLY A 364 10.21 11.69 -23.58
C GLY A 364 10.83 10.55 -22.77
N LYS A 365 12.15 10.60 -22.51
CA LYS A 365 12.87 9.56 -21.78
C LYS A 365 12.97 9.89 -20.30
N THR A 366 12.73 8.87 -19.46
CA THR A 366 13.11 8.90 -18.05
C THR A 366 14.63 9.00 -17.95
N ILE A 367 15.10 9.90 -17.08
CA ILE A 367 16.51 10.11 -16.80
C ILE A 367 16.83 9.36 -15.51
N THR A 368 17.79 8.44 -15.58
CA THR A 368 18.25 7.68 -14.42
C THR A 368 19.44 8.33 -13.73
N ASP A 369 19.76 7.90 -12.50
CA ASP A 369 20.96 8.39 -11.80
C ASP A 369 22.23 8.08 -12.59
N ALA A 370 22.27 6.93 -13.28
CA ALA A 370 23.34 6.55 -14.19
C ALA A 370 23.48 7.53 -15.37
N ASP A 371 22.36 7.97 -15.97
CA ASP A 371 22.37 8.94 -17.07
C ASP A 371 22.89 10.31 -16.62
N VAL A 372 22.37 10.80 -15.49
CA VAL A 372 22.82 12.07 -14.88
C VAL A 372 24.32 12.03 -14.64
N ARG A 373 24.77 10.95 -14.02
CA ARG A 373 26.16 10.78 -13.66
C ARG A 373 27.05 10.74 -14.89
N THR A 374 26.67 9.98 -15.91
CA THR A 374 27.36 9.92 -17.19
C THR A 374 27.48 11.30 -17.83
N ILE A 375 26.40 12.10 -17.79
CA ILE A 375 26.42 13.48 -18.28
C ILE A 375 27.43 14.33 -17.48
N ILE A 376 27.39 14.28 -16.15
CA ILE A 376 28.28 15.05 -15.29
C ILE A 376 29.73 14.68 -15.57
N GLU A 377 30.07 13.39 -15.55
CA GLU A 377 31.44 12.90 -15.76
C GLU A 377 31.95 13.23 -17.17
N THR A 378 31.09 13.15 -18.19
CA THR A 378 31.44 13.55 -19.56
C THR A 378 31.77 15.04 -19.65
N VAL A 379 30.97 15.90 -19.03
CA VAL A 379 31.19 17.36 -19.07
C VAL A 379 32.41 17.77 -18.23
N LEU A 380 32.65 17.08 -17.11
CA LEU A 380 33.82 17.29 -16.26
C LEU A 380 35.09 16.59 -16.78
N GLN A 381 34.99 15.81 -17.86
CA GLN A 381 36.07 15.00 -18.43
C GLN A 381 36.69 14.03 -17.41
N ILE A 382 35.88 13.53 -16.49
CA ILE A 382 36.31 12.54 -15.50
C ILE A 382 36.27 11.17 -16.19
N LYS A 383 37.43 10.51 -16.27
CA LYS A 383 37.50 9.10 -16.69
C LYS A 383 37.52 8.22 -15.45
N ARG A 384 36.56 7.30 -15.36
CA ARG A 384 36.56 6.23 -14.36
C ARG A 384 36.75 4.88 -15.02
N GLU A 385 37.52 4.03 -14.36
CA GLU A 385 37.56 2.62 -14.68
C GLU A 385 36.43 1.91 -13.94
N LYS A 386 35.63 1.14 -14.67
CA LYS A 386 34.58 0.30 -14.07
C LYS A 386 35.25 -0.75 -13.18
N LYS A 387 34.88 -0.81 -11.90
CA LYS A 387 35.40 -1.81 -10.95
C LYS A 387 34.98 -3.23 -11.34
N VAL A 388 33.77 -3.37 -11.88
CA VAL A 388 33.20 -4.65 -12.31
C VAL A 388 32.86 -4.56 -13.79
N ILE A 389 33.50 -5.42 -14.59
CA ILE A 389 33.28 -5.53 -16.03
C ILE A 389 32.74 -6.91 -16.33
N LEU A 390 31.62 -7.00 -17.05
CA LEU A 390 31.13 -8.25 -17.60
C LEU A 390 31.94 -8.59 -18.86
N GLU A 391 32.72 -9.67 -18.81
CA GLU A 391 33.49 -10.17 -19.95
C GLU A 391 32.71 -11.17 -20.79
N ASP A 392 31.91 -12.01 -20.14
CA ASP A 392 31.15 -13.07 -20.79
C ASP A 392 29.88 -13.41 -20.01
N LEU A 393 28.85 -13.81 -20.74
CA LEU A 393 27.56 -14.25 -20.22
C LEU A 393 27.03 -15.38 -21.10
N SER A 394 26.81 -16.55 -20.51
CA SER A 394 26.15 -17.67 -21.15
C SER A 394 24.90 -18.05 -20.37
N ILE A 395 23.79 -18.24 -21.08
CA ILE A 395 22.49 -18.54 -20.48
C ILE A 395 21.86 -19.72 -21.20
N VAL A 396 21.30 -20.63 -20.43
CA VAL A 396 20.48 -21.74 -20.93
C VAL A 396 19.12 -21.65 -20.25
N SER A 397 18.06 -21.63 -21.06
CA SER A 397 16.67 -21.60 -20.60
C SER A 397 15.79 -22.39 -21.57
N GLY A 398 14.78 -23.09 -21.06
CA GLY A 398 13.85 -23.87 -21.85
C GLY A 398 12.76 -24.51 -20.98
N MET A 399 11.69 -25.04 -21.59
CA MET A 399 10.52 -25.57 -20.85
C MET A 399 10.86 -26.63 -19.79
N ASN A 400 11.82 -27.50 -20.08
CA ASN A 400 12.22 -28.61 -19.19
C ASN A 400 13.65 -28.46 -18.68
N VAL A 401 14.18 -27.24 -18.68
CA VAL A 401 15.55 -26.96 -18.23
C VAL A 401 15.49 -25.86 -17.20
N MET A 402 16.13 -26.08 -16.06
CA MET A 402 16.26 -25.06 -15.02
C MET A 402 17.04 -23.87 -15.60
N PRO A 403 16.47 -22.65 -15.65
CA PRO A 403 17.17 -21.48 -16.17
C PRO A 403 18.49 -21.29 -15.42
N THR A 404 19.59 -21.31 -16.17
CA THR A 404 20.95 -21.29 -15.63
C THR A 404 21.76 -20.25 -16.38
N ALA A 405 22.51 -19.44 -15.64
CA ALA A 405 23.43 -18.46 -16.21
C ALA A 405 24.84 -18.65 -15.64
N SER A 406 25.84 -18.48 -16.49
CA SER A 406 27.25 -18.39 -16.14
C SER A 406 27.78 -17.03 -16.56
N VAL A 407 28.47 -16.34 -15.65
CA VAL A 407 29.07 -15.02 -15.88
C VAL A 407 30.57 -15.09 -15.68
N LYS A 408 31.29 -14.35 -16.52
CA LYS A 408 32.70 -14.02 -16.33
C LYS A 408 32.82 -12.53 -16.04
N LEU A 409 33.21 -12.21 -14.82
CA LEU A 409 33.39 -10.84 -14.36
C LEU A 409 34.87 -10.55 -14.20
N ARG A 410 35.30 -9.34 -14.58
CA ARG A 410 36.59 -8.78 -14.18
C ARG A 410 36.33 -7.77 -13.06
N ILE A 411 36.78 -8.09 -11.85
CA ILE A 411 36.61 -7.28 -10.65
C ILE A 411 37.97 -6.79 -10.18
N ASN A 412 38.19 -5.46 -10.20
CA ASN A 412 39.46 -4.85 -9.84
C ASN A 412 40.67 -5.52 -10.54
N GLY A 413 40.49 -5.88 -11.82
CA GLY A 413 41.50 -6.57 -12.64
C GLY A 413 41.58 -8.10 -12.48
N LYS A 414 40.89 -8.70 -11.49
CA LYS A 414 40.84 -10.16 -11.29
C LYS A 414 39.62 -10.78 -11.99
N VAL A 415 39.81 -11.94 -12.61
CA VAL A 415 38.70 -12.67 -13.25
C VAL A 415 38.00 -13.55 -12.23
N VAL A 416 36.67 -13.43 -12.17
CA VAL A 416 35.77 -14.25 -11.37
C VAL A 416 34.77 -14.91 -12.31
N VAL A 417 34.58 -16.22 -12.18
CA VAL A 417 33.59 -16.98 -12.95
C VAL A 417 32.59 -17.54 -11.95
N GLU A 418 31.32 -17.25 -12.17
CA GLU A 418 30.24 -17.75 -11.32
C GLU A 418 29.05 -18.20 -12.14
N ALA A 419 28.29 -19.13 -11.57
CA ALA A 419 27.04 -19.60 -12.14
C ALA A 419 25.95 -19.69 -11.09
N ALA A 420 24.71 -19.44 -11.52
CA ALA A 420 23.52 -19.55 -10.71
C ALA A 420 22.32 -19.98 -11.54
N VAL A 421 21.30 -20.44 -10.81
CA VAL A 421 19.98 -20.75 -11.35
C VAL A 421 19.00 -19.65 -10.99
N GLY A 422 17.86 -19.62 -11.68
CA GLY A 422 16.78 -18.69 -11.38
C GLY A 422 15.44 -19.18 -11.91
N THR A 423 14.40 -18.43 -11.60
CA THR A 423 13.04 -18.67 -12.10
C THR A 423 12.91 -18.37 -13.60
N GLY A 424 13.82 -17.56 -14.14
CA GLY A 424 13.94 -17.25 -15.56
C GLY A 424 15.38 -16.86 -15.92
N PRO A 425 15.67 -16.62 -17.22
CA PRO A 425 17.02 -16.32 -17.68
C PRO A 425 17.60 -15.02 -17.10
N VAL A 426 16.75 -14.00 -16.92
CA VAL A 426 17.14 -12.73 -16.29
C VAL A 426 17.51 -12.95 -14.82
N ASP A 427 16.65 -13.64 -14.07
CA ASP A 427 16.87 -13.95 -12.66
C ASP A 427 18.14 -14.79 -12.45
N ALA A 428 18.35 -15.82 -13.28
CA ALA A 428 19.56 -16.62 -13.24
C ALA A 428 20.83 -15.78 -13.47
N ALA A 429 20.81 -14.87 -14.47
CA ALA A 429 21.93 -13.98 -14.75
C ALA A 429 22.21 -13.01 -13.59
N ILE A 430 21.17 -12.39 -13.02
CA ILE A 430 21.29 -11.48 -11.89
C ILE A 430 21.81 -12.23 -10.65
N ASN A 431 21.33 -13.44 -10.37
CA ASN A 431 21.82 -14.27 -9.26
C ASN A 431 23.30 -14.64 -9.44
N ALA A 432 23.73 -14.97 -10.66
CA ALA A 432 25.12 -15.27 -10.96
C ALA A 432 26.02 -14.03 -10.75
N ILE A 433 25.58 -12.86 -11.20
CA ILE A 433 26.27 -11.58 -10.96
C ILE A 433 26.36 -11.31 -9.46
N LYS A 434 25.24 -11.36 -8.72
CA LYS A 434 25.21 -11.14 -7.26
C LYS A 434 26.18 -12.07 -6.53
N LYS A 435 26.26 -13.33 -6.94
CA LYS A 435 27.19 -14.31 -6.38
C LYS A 435 28.65 -13.93 -6.66
N GLY A 436 28.95 -13.51 -7.90
CA GLY A 436 30.29 -13.08 -8.31
C GLY A 436 30.77 -11.80 -7.62
N VAL A 437 29.85 -10.94 -7.17
CA VAL A 437 30.17 -9.64 -6.56
C VAL A 437 29.94 -9.60 -5.04
N LYS A 438 29.80 -10.78 -4.40
CA LYS A 438 29.56 -10.91 -2.95
C LYS A 438 30.55 -10.14 -2.07
N GLU A 439 31.79 -9.92 -2.55
CA GLU A 439 32.79 -9.15 -1.81
C GLU A 439 32.37 -7.69 -1.54
N PHE A 440 31.42 -7.15 -2.32
CA PHE A 440 30.93 -5.79 -2.15
C PHE A 440 29.73 -5.67 -1.21
N GLY A 441 29.27 -6.76 -0.59
CA GLY A 441 28.12 -6.81 0.33
C GLY A 441 26.81 -7.22 -0.36
N ASP A 442 25.71 -7.12 0.39
CA ASP A 442 24.39 -7.49 -0.13
C ASP A 442 23.83 -6.39 -1.03
N ILE A 443 23.48 -6.77 -2.25
CA ILE A 443 22.92 -5.87 -3.27
C ILE A 443 21.52 -6.35 -3.57
N GLU A 444 20.55 -5.52 -3.21
CA GLU A 444 19.13 -5.78 -3.37
C GLU A 444 18.63 -5.14 -4.68
N LEU A 445 17.84 -5.89 -5.45
CA LEU A 445 17.10 -5.36 -6.60
C LEU A 445 15.74 -4.94 -6.06
N VAL A 446 15.55 -3.64 -5.86
CA VAL A 446 14.35 -3.07 -5.21
C VAL A 446 13.20 -2.99 -6.20
N SER A 447 13.48 -2.55 -7.42
CA SER A 447 12.50 -2.49 -8.50
C SER A 447 13.12 -2.87 -9.84
N TYR A 448 12.30 -3.46 -10.69
CA TYR A 448 12.65 -3.89 -12.04
C TYR A 448 11.46 -3.57 -12.94
N LYS A 449 11.68 -2.66 -13.90
CA LYS A 449 10.67 -2.24 -14.88
C LYS A 449 11.18 -2.50 -16.29
N VAL A 450 10.32 -3.07 -17.11
CA VAL A 450 10.58 -3.35 -18.52
C VAL A 450 9.49 -2.70 -19.36
N ASP A 451 9.90 -1.86 -20.30
CA ASP A 451 8.99 -1.23 -21.27
C ASP A 451 9.48 -1.55 -22.70
N ALA A 452 8.58 -1.96 -23.59
CA ALA A 452 8.89 -2.05 -25.01
C ALA A 452 8.79 -0.64 -25.63
N ILE A 453 9.88 -0.15 -26.21
CA ILE A 453 9.94 1.18 -26.83
C ILE A 453 9.29 1.16 -28.21
N THR A 454 9.44 0.05 -28.93
CA THR A 454 8.88 -0.15 -30.28
C THR A 454 8.02 -1.41 -30.33
N GLY A 455 7.14 -1.51 -31.33
CA GLY A 455 6.42 -2.75 -31.59
C GLY A 455 7.26 -3.78 -32.37
N GLY A 456 6.84 -5.05 -32.34
CA GLY A 456 7.46 -6.15 -33.09
C GLY A 456 8.27 -7.12 -32.23
N THR A 457 8.60 -8.29 -32.78
CA THR A 457 9.38 -9.34 -32.08
C THR A 457 10.85 -8.97 -31.86
N ASN A 458 11.30 -7.88 -32.48
CA ASN A 458 12.62 -7.28 -32.35
C ASN A 458 12.56 -5.91 -31.66
N ALA A 459 11.53 -5.69 -30.85
CA ALA A 459 11.33 -4.43 -30.13
C ALA A 459 12.58 -4.04 -29.33
N LEU A 460 12.94 -2.76 -29.39
CA LEU A 460 13.90 -2.23 -28.44
C LEU A 460 13.25 -2.23 -27.05
N VAL A 461 13.86 -2.91 -26.10
CA VAL A 461 13.39 -3.03 -24.74
C VAL A 461 14.16 -2.07 -23.85
N ASP A 462 13.43 -1.30 -23.06
CA ASP A 462 13.96 -0.45 -22.01
C ASP A 462 13.84 -1.17 -20.67
N VAL A 463 14.96 -1.35 -19.98
CA VAL A 463 14.98 -1.93 -18.64
C VAL A 463 15.51 -0.90 -17.68
N ILE A 464 14.72 -0.56 -16.66
CA ILE A 464 15.11 0.32 -15.56
C ILE A 464 15.13 -0.52 -14.29
N VAL A 465 16.24 -0.45 -13.57
CA VAL A 465 16.41 -1.13 -12.28
C VAL A 465 16.69 -0.12 -11.19
N GLN A 466 16.19 -0.39 -9.99
CA GLN A 466 16.58 0.30 -8.76
C GLN A 466 17.33 -0.69 -7.88
N LEU A 467 18.57 -0.36 -7.54
CA LEU A 467 19.44 -1.20 -6.71
C LEU A 467 19.73 -0.53 -5.38
N LYS A 468 19.80 -1.33 -4.31
CA LYS A 468 20.10 -0.87 -2.96
C LYS A 468 21.29 -1.61 -2.38
N ARG A 469 22.18 -0.87 -1.70
CA ARG A 469 23.25 -1.39 -0.85
C ARG A 469 23.33 -0.57 0.45
N GLY A 470 22.98 -1.19 1.58
CA GLY A 470 22.84 -0.46 2.84
C GLY A 470 21.79 0.65 2.71
N ASN A 471 22.18 1.90 2.93
CA ASN A 471 21.28 3.06 2.78
C ASN A 471 21.38 3.75 1.41
N LYS A 472 22.23 3.26 0.50
CA LYS A 472 22.39 3.86 -0.83
C LYS A 472 21.47 3.17 -1.83
N ILE A 473 20.64 3.94 -2.52
CA ILE A 473 19.75 3.49 -3.59
C ILE A 473 20.15 4.22 -4.87
N VAL A 474 20.21 3.50 -5.99
CA VAL A 474 20.53 4.06 -7.31
C VAL A 474 19.62 3.48 -8.38
N THR A 475 19.31 4.29 -9.39
CA THR A 475 18.59 3.86 -10.59
C THR A 475 19.53 3.77 -11.79
N ALA A 476 19.36 2.71 -12.58
CA ALA A 476 20.15 2.47 -13.78
C ALA A 476 19.29 1.92 -14.91
N ARG A 477 19.77 2.09 -16.15
CA ARG A 477 19.05 1.75 -17.37
C ARG A 477 19.90 0.90 -18.29
N GLY A 478 19.26 -0.07 -18.95
CA GLY A 478 19.80 -0.80 -20.09
C GLY A 478 18.76 -0.83 -21.21
N ALA A 479 19.21 -0.63 -22.45
CA ALA A 479 18.30 -0.57 -23.60
C ALA A 479 18.86 -1.40 -24.76
N ARG A 480 18.24 -2.55 -25.03
CA ARG A 480 18.61 -3.47 -26.12
C ARG A 480 17.39 -4.17 -26.68
N THR A 481 17.53 -4.75 -27.87
CA THR A 481 16.52 -5.66 -28.42
C THR A 481 16.46 -6.99 -27.66
N ASP A 482 17.57 -7.38 -27.02
CA ASP A 482 17.63 -8.52 -26.11
C ASP A 482 17.33 -8.04 -24.69
N ILE A 483 16.17 -8.45 -24.15
CA ILE A 483 15.70 -8.12 -22.80
C ILE A 483 16.66 -8.60 -21.72
N ILE A 484 17.33 -9.74 -21.91
CA ILE A 484 18.24 -10.30 -20.91
C ILE A 484 19.49 -9.45 -20.85
N MET A 485 20.06 -9.10 -22.00
CA MET A 485 21.21 -8.21 -22.06
C MET A 485 20.88 -6.81 -21.55
N ALA A 486 19.71 -6.25 -21.90
CA ALA A 486 19.26 -4.97 -21.36
C ALA A 486 19.17 -4.99 -19.83
N SER A 487 18.64 -6.08 -19.27
CA SER A 487 18.55 -6.28 -17.82
C SER A 487 19.91 -6.39 -17.14
N VAL A 488 20.81 -7.17 -17.72
CA VAL A 488 22.17 -7.36 -17.21
C VAL A 488 22.97 -6.07 -17.28
N GLU A 489 22.84 -5.30 -18.35
CA GLU A 489 23.51 -4.00 -18.46
C GLU A 489 23.01 -2.99 -17.43
N ALA A 490 21.68 -2.90 -17.25
CA ALA A 490 21.08 -2.07 -16.22
C ALA A 490 21.61 -2.45 -14.82
N MET A 491 21.67 -3.76 -14.54
CA MET A 491 22.22 -4.30 -13.29
C MET A 491 23.71 -3.94 -13.12
N MET A 492 24.53 -4.15 -14.14
CA MET A 492 25.97 -3.89 -14.10
C MET A 492 26.28 -2.41 -13.92
N GLU A 493 25.49 -1.52 -14.53
CA GLU A 493 25.66 -0.07 -14.40
C GLU A 493 25.29 0.39 -12.98
N GLY A 494 24.12 -0.02 -12.46
CA GLY A 494 23.73 0.29 -11.08
C GLY A 494 24.68 -0.31 -10.05
N LEU A 495 25.16 -1.53 -10.28
CA LEU A 495 26.17 -2.19 -9.46
C LEU A 495 27.44 -1.33 -9.36
N ASN A 496 28.00 -0.90 -10.50
CA ASN A 496 29.21 -0.08 -10.50
C ASN A 496 29.00 1.26 -9.76
N MET A 497 27.78 1.82 -9.74
CA MET A 497 27.47 3.00 -8.93
C MET A 497 27.43 2.73 -7.41
N LEU A 498 27.06 1.51 -7.00
CA LEU A 498 26.98 1.12 -5.60
C LEU A 498 28.34 0.73 -5.00
N VAL A 499 29.22 0.11 -5.80
CA VAL A 499 30.48 -0.50 -5.29
C VAL A 499 31.70 0.42 -5.35
N GLU A 500 31.50 1.66 -5.73
CA GLU A 500 32.56 2.67 -5.81
C GLU A 500 33.01 3.24 -4.47
#